data_AF-A0A7V5M490-F1
#
_entry.id   AF-A0A7V5M490-F1
#
_cell.length_a   1.000
_cell.length_b   1.000
_cell.length_c   1.000
_cell.angle_alpha   90.00
_cell.angle_beta   90.00
_cell.angle_gamma   90.00
#
_symmetry.space_group_name_H-M   'P 1'
#
loop_
_entity.id
_entity.type
_entity.pdbx_description
1 polymer ?
#
loop_
_entity_poly.entity_id
_entity_poly.type
_entity_poly.pdbx_seq_one_letter_code
_entity_poly.pdbx_strand_id
1 'polypeptide(L)'
;MPSKEEQEKTKKQMQGARRQRPQERRQYDEMVVEAALFKHIKDPNKEKLGDAIRNRVDSYSKTILKTSSGLMHMATEMYRDVTDIKTVEVPDEILEKTFVCHLIFGTGEARSENVLVHTLHENFTEFRFEGTRCKGDSNIYIHGAMMYITNLKNHLTMNLERFMRRAVFALYPGISRKGIWAIINGITNDRKHEDEVEFVHKKALRRSTNKAAAIRAAIREHRAVLGLANPTDKISELKKDKERYNRLVLRCFVFLDRKLEVKPEMKLSEEKNEEWERRKAFLMGKRFNVVPMCTINSHFL
;
A
#
# COMPACT_ATOMS: atom_id res chain seq x y z
N MET A 1 -12.44 -4.34 -26.54
CA MET A 1 -11.23 -3.74 -27.13
C MET A 1 -11.55 -2.27 -27.42
N PRO A 2 -10.83 -1.31 -26.83
CA PRO A 2 -11.11 0.12 -27.06
C PRO A 2 -10.93 0.45 -28.54
N SER A 3 -11.77 1.36 -29.05
CA SER A 3 -11.73 1.75 -30.46
C SER A 3 -10.40 2.44 -30.79
N LYS A 4 -9.99 2.44 -32.07
CA LYS A 4 -8.80 3.19 -32.51
C LYS A 4 -8.86 4.66 -32.07
N GLU A 5 -10.05 5.24 -32.09
CA GLU A 5 -10.32 6.62 -31.72
C GLU A 5 -10.12 6.88 -30.21
N GLU A 6 -10.59 5.96 -29.34
CA GLU A 6 -10.34 6.01 -27.89
C GLU A 6 -8.85 5.90 -27.55
N GLN A 7 -8.12 5.03 -28.26
CA GLN A 7 -6.68 4.87 -28.07
C GLN A 7 -5.91 6.14 -28.46
N GLU A 8 -6.29 6.78 -29.57
CA GLU A 8 -5.66 8.01 -30.04
C GLU A 8 -5.95 9.20 -29.10
N LYS A 9 -7.19 9.31 -28.61
CA LYS A 9 -7.61 10.33 -27.65
C LYS A 9 -6.83 10.21 -26.33
N THR A 10 -6.64 8.98 -25.84
CA THR A 10 -5.85 8.70 -24.64
C THR A 10 -4.38 9.06 -24.83
N LYS A 11 -3.79 8.74 -25.99
CA LYS A 11 -2.42 9.13 -26.34
C LYS A 11 -2.23 10.66 -26.34
N LYS A 12 -3.15 11.40 -26.96
CA LYS A 12 -3.13 12.87 -27.02
C LYS A 12 -3.23 13.49 -25.63
N GLN A 13 -4.12 12.98 -24.76
CA GLN A 13 -4.21 13.42 -23.35
C GLN A 13 -2.92 13.17 -22.58
N MET A 14 -2.33 11.98 -22.68
CA MET A 14 -1.07 11.67 -21.99
C MET A 14 0.09 12.54 -22.49
N GLN A 15 0.13 12.87 -23.77
CA GLN A 15 1.14 13.74 -24.36
C GLN A 15 0.97 15.20 -23.92
N GLY A 16 -0.27 15.69 -23.80
CA GLY A 16 -0.59 17.00 -23.23
C GLY A 16 -0.17 17.11 -21.77
N ALA A 17 -0.54 16.13 -20.93
CA ALA A 17 -0.15 16.09 -19.52
C ALA A 17 1.38 16.04 -19.33
N ARG A 18 2.10 15.33 -20.22
CA ARG A 18 3.58 15.33 -20.21
C ARG A 18 4.18 16.69 -20.54
N ARG A 19 3.54 17.50 -21.39
CA ARG A 19 4.00 18.85 -21.75
C ARG A 19 3.67 19.91 -20.69
N GLN A 20 2.59 19.72 -19.92
CA GLN A 20 2.20 20.63 -18.84
C GLN A 20 3.07 20.49 -17.59
N ARG A 21 3.50 19.27 -17.23
CA ARG A 21 4.33 19.03 -16.03
C ARG A 21 5.61 19.89 -15.96
N PRO A 22 6.39 20.07 -17.04
CA PRO A 22 7.54 21.00 -17.02
C PRO A 22 7.15 22.46 -16.79
N GLN A 23 5.98 22.91 -17.25
CA GLN A 23 5.51 24.28 -17.04
C GLN A 23 5.02 24.50 -15.60
N GLU A 24 4.32 23.52 -15.03
CA GLU A 24 3.93 23.54 -13.61
C GLU A 24 5.16 23.57 -12.69
N ARG A 25 6.22 22.83 -13.03
CA ARG A 25 7.50 22.86 -12.28
C ARG A 25 8.21 24.21 -12.32
N ARG A 26 8.05 24.98 -13.42
CA ARG A 26 8.63 26.32 -13.54
C ARG A 26 7.93 27.36 -12.66
N GLN A 27 6.76 27.07 -12.10
CA GLN A 27 6.07 27.97 -11.16
C GLN A 27 6.62 27.88 -9.73
N TYR A 28 7.48 26.90 -9.46
CA TYR A 28 8.16 26.75 -8.18
C TYR A 28 9.65 27.05 -8.37
N ASP A 29 10.27 27.77 -7.43
CA ASP A 29 11.74 27.84 -7.29
C ASP A 29 12.26 26.48 -6.80
N GLU A 30 12.11 25.46 -7.64
CA GLU A 30 12.52 24.09 -7.37
C GLU A 30 13.98 23.94 -7.80
N MET A 31 14.90 23.94 -6.83
CA MET A 31 16.31 23.68 -7.08
C MET A 31 16.51 22.17 -7.28
N VAL A 32 16.30 21.70 -8.51
CA VAL A 32 16.63 20.32 -8.91
C VAL A 32 18.14 20.28 -9.17
N VAL A 33 18.90 19.74 -8.23
CA VAL A 33 20.33 19.46 -8.44
C VAL A 33 20.42 18.25 -9.37
N GLU A 34 20.48 18.47 -10.67
CA GLU A 34 20.82 17.41 -11.62
C GLU A 34 22.28 16.98 -11.39
N ALA A 35 22.55 15.67 -11.54
CA ALA A 35 23.90 15.08 -11.60
C ALA A 35 24.93 15.89 -12.40
N ALA A 36 24.43 16.57 -13.43
CA ALA A 36 25.22 17.39 -14.32
C ALA A 36 25.93 18.53 -13.58
N LEU A 37 25.36 19.07 -12.49
CA LEU A 37 25.96 20.16 -11.71
C LEU A 37 27.33 19.78 -11.13
N PHE A 38 27.54 18.52 -10.74
CA PHE A 38 28.84 18.09 -10.22
C PHE A 38 29.97 18.25 -11.24
N LYS A 39 29.68 18.14 -12.54
CA LYS A 39 30.68 18.36 -13.60
C LYS A 39 31.01 19.84 -13.78
N HIS A 40 30.10 20.74 -13.41
CA HIS A 40 30.22 22.18 -13.62
C HIS A 40 30.70 22.95 -12.38
N ILE A 41 30.62 22.34 -11.19
CA ILE A 41 31.20 22.91 -9.97
C ILE A 41 32.72 22.81 -10.05
N LYS A 42 33.39 23.95 -10.30
CA LYS A 42 34.85 24.13 -10.22
C LYS A 42 35.33 24.56 -8.82
N ASP A 43 34.44 24.53 -7.83
CA ASP A 43 34.70 25.02 -6.48
C ASP A 43 35.72 24.12 -5.75
N PRO A 44 36.70 24.68 -5.01
CA PRO A 44 37.63 23.91 -4.19
C PRO A 44 36.93 23.05 -3.11
N ASN A 45 35.68 23.35 -2.76
CA ASN A 45 34.86 22.58 -1.83
C ASN A 45 33.96 21.52 -2.50
N LYS A 46 34.20 21.19 -3.77
CA LYS A 46 33.41 20.19 -4.50
C LYS A 46 33.24 18.86 -3.74
N GLU A 47 34.29 18.38 -3.10
CA GLU A 47 34.23 17.14 -2.31
C GLU A 47 33.33 17.28 -1.09
N LYS A 48 33.50 18.36 -0.31
CA LYS A 48 32.66 18.65 0.87
C LYS A 48 31.19 18.79 0.48
N LEU A 49 30.90 19.47 -0.63
CA LEU A 49 29.53 19.57 -1.17
C LEU A 49 29.00 18.20 -1.61
N GLY A 50 29.85 17.38 -2.24
CA GLY A 50 29.54 16.00 -2.59
C GLY A 50 29.16 15.15 -1.38
N ASP A 51 29.94 15.22 -0.31
CA ASP A 51 29.66 14.53 0.95
C ASP A 51 28.38 15.04 1.60
N ALA A 52 28.15 16.36 1.61
CA ALA A 52 26.92 16.94 2.14
C ALA A 52 25.69 16.42 1.38
N ILE A 53 25.74 16.36 0.04
CA ILE A 53 24.65 15.83 -0.78
C ILE A 53 24.45 14.34 -0.51
N ARG A 54 25.53 13.54 -0.48
CA ARG A 54 25.45 12.10 -0.19
C ARG A 54 24.83 11.81 1.18
N ASN A 55 25.31 12.49 2.22
CA ASN A 55 24.80 12.35 3.58
C ASN A 55 23.32 12.75 3.67
N ARG A 56 22.94 13.81 2.95
CA ARG A 56 21.55 14.26 2.87
C ARG A 56 20.64 13.24 2.19
N VAL A 57 21.08 12.67 1.06
CA VAL A 57 20.35 11.61 0.35
C VAL A 57 20.22 10.36 1.21
N ASP A 58 21.29 9.94 1.90
CA ASP A 58 21.26 8.79 2.81
C ASP A 58 20.30 9.01 3.99
N SER A 59 20.37 10.18 4.64
CA SER A 59 19.45 10.57 5.72
C SER A 59 18.00 10.57 5.24
N TYR A 60 17.71 11.15 4.07
CA TYR A 60 16.38 11.15 3.48
C TYR A 60 15.88 9.73 3.16
N SER A 61 16.74 8.87 2.60
CA SER A 61 16.42 7.47 2.31
C SER A 61 16.04 6.70 3.59
N LYS A 62 16.85 6.80 4.65
CA LYS A 62 16.57 6.21 5.97
C LYS A 62 15.24 6.70 6.52
N THR A 63 14.94 7.98 6.36
CA THR A 63 13.70 8.60 6.82
C THR A 63 12.47 8.03 6.11
N ILE A 64 12.54 7.84 4.79
CA ILE A 64 11.48 7.20 4.02
C ILE A 64 11.24 5.75 4.46
N LEU A 65 12.31 5.01 4.76
CA LEU A 65 12.20 3.66 5.29
C LEU A 65 11.49 3.66 6.64
N LYS A 66 11.93 4.51 7.58
CA LYS A 66 11.29 4.69 8.88
C LYS A 66 9.82 5.11 8.78
N THR A 67 9.51 6.05 7.89
CA THR A 67 8.14 6.49 7.61
C THR A 67 7.27 5.32 7.15
N SER A 68 7.80 4.48 6.26
CA SER A 68 7.08 3.31 5.77
C SER A 68 6.82 2.29 6.87
N SER A 69 7.83 2.03 7.70
CA SER A 69 7.71 1.14 8.85
C SER A 69 6.73 1.69 9.89
N GLY A 70 6.79 3.00 10.19
CA GLY A 70 5.90 3.66 11.13
C GLY A 70 4.45 3.67 10.65
N LEU A 71 4.22 3.95 9.37
CA LEU A 71 2.89 3.84 8.76
C LEU A 71 2.31 2.43 8.87
N MET A 72 3.13 1.42 8.60
CA MET A 72 2.73 0.02 8.74
C MET A 72 2.44 -0.33 10.20
N HIS A 73 3.29 0.11 11.12
CA HIS A 73 3.11 -0.12 12.54
C HIS A 73 1.79 0.47 13.03
N MET A 74 1.49 1.73 12.70
CA MET A 74 0.18 2.34 13.00
C MET A 74 -0.96 1.53 12.41
N ALA A 75 -0.86 1.13 11.13
CA ALA A 75 -1.89 0.32 10.50
C ALA A 75 -2.09 -1.02 11.23
N THR A 76 -1.06 -1.62 11.82
CA THR A 76 -1.18 -2.84 12.63
C THR A 76 -1.81 -2.55 14.00
N GLU A 77 -1.35 -1.53 14.73
CA GLU A 77 -1.85 -1.16 16.06
C GLU A 77 -3.35 -0.87 16.03
N MET A 78 -3.84 -0.17 15.01
CA MET A 78 -5.26 0.14 14.83
C MET A 78 -6.17 -1.09 14.83
N TYR A 79 -5.62 -2.27 14.57
CA TYR A 79 -6.37 -3.51 14.44
C TYR A 79 -5.99 -4.55 15.50
N ARG A 80 -4.98 -4.30 16.34
CA ARG A 80 -4.47 -5.29 17.31
C ARG A 80 -5.57 -5.74 18.27
N ASP A 81 -6.23 -4.80 18.93
CA ASP A 81 -7.15 -5.07 20.05
C ASP A 81 -8.64 -5.04 19.67
N VAL A 82 -8.97 -4.90 18.38
CA VAL A 82 -10.36 -4.70 17.97
C VAL A 82 -11.08 -6.03 17.76
N THR A 83 -12.10 -6.36 18.54
CA THR A 83 -12.81 -7.65 18.38
C THR A 83 -13.49 -7.78 17.01
N ASP A 84 -14.19 -6.73 16.56
CA ASP A 84 -14.80 -6.69 15.23
C ASP A 84 -14.04 -5.74 14.30
N ILE A 85 -13.27 -6.32 13.39
CA ILE A 85 -12.50 -5.58 12.38
C ILE A 85 -13.36 -4.65 11.50
N LYS A 86 -14.68 -4.88 11.43
CA LYS A 86 -15.61 -4.03 10.68
C LYS A 86 -15.81 -2.66 11.33
N THR A 87 -15.46 -2.51 12.61
CA THR A 87 -15.57 -1.23 13.33
C THR A 87 -14.28 -0.41 13.28
N VAL A 88 -13.19 -0.96 12.74
CA VAL A 88 -11.94 -0.19 12.59
C VAL A 88 -12.09 0.82 11.47
N GLU A 89 -11.98 2.09 11.83
CA GLU A 89 -11.93 3.21 10.91
C GLU A 89 -10.48 3.56 10.61
N VAL A 90 -10.07 3.48 9.34
CA VAL A 90 -8.76 3.98 8.91
C VAL A 90 -8.85 5.50 8.82
N PRO A 91 -7.93 6.28 9.43
CA PRO A 91 -8.04 7.72 9.47
C PRO A 91 -7.96 8.27 8.05
N ASP A 92 -8.82 9.23 7.75
CA ASP A 92 -8.91 9.84 6.41
C ASP A 92 -7.59 10.51 6.02
N GLU A 93 -6.90 11.04 7.02
CA GLU A 93 -5.63 11.74 6.95
C GLU A 93 -4.47 10.83 6.53
N ILE A 94 -4.58 9.51 6.62
CA ILE A 94 -3.42 8.60 6.49
C ILE A 94 -2.71 8.67 5.12
N LEU A 95 -3.43 9.11 4.09
CA LEU A 95 -2.91 9.31 2.73
C LEU A 95 -2.78 10.79 2.37
N GLU A 96 -3.01 11.69 3.33
CA GLU A 96 -2.84 13.12 3.14
C GLU A 96 -1.37 13.52 3.16
N LYS A 97 -1.09 14.58 2.41
CA LYS A 97 0.26 15.14 2.29
C LYS A 97 0.81 15.53 3.65
N THR A 98 0.02 16.23 4.46
CA THR A 98 0.36 16.74 5.80
C THR A 98 0.70 15.62 6.77
N PHE A 99 -0.07 14.53 6.77
CA PHE A 99 0.16 13.37 7.62
C PHE A 99 1.49 12.68 7.28
N VAL A 100 1.72 12.34 6.01
CA VAL A 100 2.97 11.71 5.56
C VAL A 100 4.16 12.62 5.78
N CYS A 101 3.98 13.91 5.54
CA CYS A 101 4.91 14.95 5.93
C CYS A 101 5.29 14.81 7.42
N HIS A 102 4.34 14.85 8.34
CA HIS A 102 4.62 14.70 9.77
C HIS A 102 5.32 13.38 10.10
N LEU A 103 5.01 12.28 9.42
CA LEU A 103 5.75 11.02 9.60
C LEU A 103 7.21 11.11 9.14
N ILE A 104 7.46 11.74 7.99
CA ILE A 104 8.82 11.90 7.45
C ILE A 104 9.66 12.75 8.40
N PHE A 105 9.13 13.86 8.88
CA PHE A 105 9.99 14.85 9.53
C PHE A 105 9.72 15.01 11.03
N GLY A 106 8.58 14.58 11.54
CA GLY A 106 8.13 14.82 12.91
C GLY A 106 7.28 16.08 13.06
N THR A 107 6.64 16.24 14.21
CA THR A 107 5.61 17.28 14.45
C THR A 107 6.17 18.63 14.90
N GLY A 108 7.44 18.73 15.28
CA GLY A 108 7.99 19.89 15.99
C GLY A 108 7.96 21.25 15.26
N GLU A 109 7.82 21.28 13.94
CA GLU A 109 7.68 22.52 13.15
C GLU A 109 6.34 22.58 12.39
N ALA A 110 5.43 21.65 12.66
CA ALA A 110 4.12 21.64 12.04
C ALA A 110 3.26 22.77 12.58
N ARG A 111 2.46 23.39 11.72
CA ARG A 111 1.46 24.40 12.16
C ARG A 111 0.35 23.80 13.01
N SER A 112 0.08 22.51 12.81
CA SER A 112 -0.94 21.75 13.51
C SER A 112 -0.34 20.44 13.98
N GLU A 113 -0.52 20.13 15.25
CA GLU A 113 -0.11 18.85 15.80
C GLU A 113 -0.97 17.73 15.21
N ASN A 114 -0.33 16.65 14.74
CA ASN A 114 -1.03 15.42 14.41
C ASN A 114 -0.81 14.43 15.55
N VAL A 115 -1.85 14.21 16.35
CA VAL A 115 -1.80 13.40 17.57
C VAL A 115 -1.31 11.99 17.29
N LEU A 116 -1.79 11.35 16.21
CA LEU A 116 -1.39 9.98 15.86
C LEU A 116 0.12 9.87 15.58
N VAL A 117 0.66 10.81 14.80
CA VAL A 117 2.10 10.83 14.50
C VAL A 117 2.93 11.19 15.73
N HIS A 118 2.44 12.11 16.58
CA HIS A 118 3.09 12.44 17.84
C HIS A 118 3.19 11.19 18.74
N THR A 119 2.06 10.54 19.01
CA THR A 119 1.99 9.31 19.81
C THR A 119 2.86 8.19 19.24
N LEU A 120 2.90 8.04 17.91
CA LEU A 120 3.79 7.07 17.27
C LEU A 120 5.26 7.38 17.61
N HIS A 121 5.71 8.61 17.43
CA HIS A 121 7.12 8.97 17.66
C HIS A 121 7.50 8.99 19.15
N GLU A 122 6.55 9.26 20.04
CA GLU A 122 6.73 9.23 21.48
C GLU A 122 6.90 7.79 21.99
N ASN A 123 6.03 6.88 21.53
CA ASN A 123 6.07 5.47 21.95
C ASN A 123 7.16 4.66 21.24
N PHE A 124 7.54 5.05 20.03
CA PHE A 124 8.44 4.29 19.16
C PHE A 124 9.51 5.19 18.55
N THR A 125 10.57 5.42 19.33
CA THR A 125 11.69 6.29 18.95
C THR A 125 12.39 5.85 17.66
N GLU A 126 12.33 4.57 17.29
CA GLU A 126 12.91 4.03 16.06
C GLU A 126 12.29 4.62 14.79
N PHE A 127 11.04 5.07 14.83
CA PHE A 127 10.37 5.71 13.69
C PHE A 127 10.65 7.21 13.60
N ARG A 128 11.27 7.80 14.62
CA ARG A 128 11.61 9.22 14.63
C ARG A 128 12.69 9.55 13.61
N PHE A 129 12.58 10.73 13.02
CA PHE A 129 13.62 11.33 12.19
C PHE A 129 14.91 11.59 13.00
N GLU A 130 16.04 11.09 12.50
CA GLU A 130 17.36 11.17 13.15
C GLU A 130 18.31 12.21 12.51
N GLY A 131 17.82 13.04 11.58
CA GLY A 131 18.65 14.03 10.88
C GLY A 131 18.61 15.43 11.50
N THR A 132 19.58 16.25 11.13
CA THR A 132 19.50 17.70 11.29
C THR A 132 18.69 18.29 10.14
N ARG A 133 17.63 19.04 10.46
CA ARG A 133 16.88 19.78 9.45
C ARG A 133 17.68 21.03 9.07
N CYS A 134 17.84 21.24 7.77
CA CYS A 134 18.35 22.52 7.27
C CYS A 134 17.17 23.46 7.00
N LYS A 135 17.36 24.75 7.32
CA LYS A 135 16.41 25.79 6.96
C LYS A 135 16.28 25.83 5.43
N GLY A 136 15.06 25.68 4.93
CA GLY A 136 14.78 25.62 3.49
C GLY A 136 14.42 24.21 2.97
N ASP A 137 14.56 23.18 3.79
CA ASP A 137 14.32 21.79 3.37
C ASP A 137 12.84 21.44 3.19
N SER A 138 11.93 22.31 3.63
CA SER A 138 10.48 22.08 3.60
C SER A 138 9.98 21.66 2.22
N ASN A 139 10.49 22.26 1.15
CA ASN A 139 10.09 21.92 -0.22
C ASN A 139 10.48 20.49 -0.61
N ILE A 140 11.70 20.06 -0.24
CA ILE A 140 12.19 18.70 -0.52
C ILE A 140 11.34 17.67 0.20
N TYR A 141 10.95 17.93 1.45
CA TYR A 141 10.10 17.02 2.20
C TYR A 141 8.66 16.98 1.70
N ILE A 142 8.09 18.13 1.32
CA ILE A 142 6.75 18.18 0.71
C ILE A 142 6.73 17.39 -0.59
N HIS A 143 7.75 17.59 -1.44
CA HIS A 143 7.91 16.81 -2.67
C HIS A 143 8.07 15.32 -2.35
N GLY A 144 8.90 15.00 -1.35
CA GLY A 144 9.13 13.65 -0.87
C GLY A 144 7.87 12.93 -0.40
N ALA A 145 7.04 13.60 0.41
CA ALA A 145 5.76 13.10 0.87
C ALA A 145 4.79 12.84 -0.30
N MET A 146 4.72 13.76 -1.27
CA MET A 146 3.88 13.58 -2.46
C MET A 146 4.33 12.38 -3.31
N MET A 147 5.64 12.22 -3.49
CA MET A 147 6.21 11.06 -4.18
C MET A 147 5.93 9.77 -3.42
N TYR A 148 6.12 9.77 -2.10
CA TYR A 148 5.80 8.64 -1.24
C TYR A 148 4.34 8.21 -1.36
N ILE A 149 3.40 9.15 -1.21
CA ILE A 149 1.96 8.90 -1.34
C ILE A 149 1.63 8.34 -2.72
N THR A 150 2.19 8.92 -3.78
CA THR A 150 1.97 8.44 -5.15
C THR A 150 2.44 7.00 -5.30
N ASN A 151 3.62 6.68 -4.80
CA ASN A 151 4.17 5.34 -4.88
C ASN A 151 3.39 4.35 -4.02
N LEU A 152 2.95 4.75 -2.83
CA LEU A 152 2.09 3.96 -1.96
C LEU A 152 0.76 3.65 -2.65
N LYS A 153 0.07 4.66 -3.20
CA LYS A 153 -1.20 4.49 -3.94
C LYS A 153 -1.02 3.55 -5.14
N ASN A 154 0.07 3.72 -5.90
CA ASN A 154 0.40 2.83 -7.02
C ASN A 154 0.68 1.40 -6.54
N HIS A 155 1.44 1.25 -5.45
CA HIS A 155 1.77 -0.05 -4.88
C HIS A 155 0.52 -0.78 -4.38
N LEU A 156 -0.33 -0.11 -3.61
CA LEU A 156 -1.61 -0.63 -3.13
C LEU A 156 -2.48 -1.08 -4.32
N THR A 157 -2.59 -0.25 -5.35
CA THR A 157 -3.38 -0.56 -6.54
C THR A 157 -2.85 -1.76 -7.32
N MET A 158 -1.54 -1.79 -7.61
CA MET A 158 -0.92 -2.84 -8.42
C MET A 158 -0.79 -4.16 -7.67
N ASN A 159 -0.60 -4.13 -6.35
CA ASN A 159 -0.36 -5.33 -5.56
C ASN A 159 -1.62 -5.90 -4.91
N LEU A 160 -2.75 -5.18 -4.87
CA LEU A 160 -3.99 -5.67 -4.26
C LEU A 160 -4.36 -7.07 -4.79
N GLU A 161 -4.39 -7.26 -6.11
CA GLU A 161 -4.76 -8.56 -6.69
C GLU A 161 -3.78 -9.66 -6.29
N ARG A 162 -2.47 -9.37 -6.37
CA ARG A 162 -1.41 -10.32 -6.00
C ARG A 162 -1.48 -10.68 -4.51
N PHE A 163 -1.76 -9.70 -3.67
CA PHE A 163 -1.90 -9.86 -2.23
C PHE A 163 -3.15 -10.67 -1.89
N MET A 164 -4.32 -10.34 -2.45
CA MET A 164 -5.54 -11.12 -2.28
C MET A 164 -5.35 -12.57 -2.73
N ARG A 165 -4.69 -12.82 -3.87
CA ARG A 165 -4.35 -14.18 -4.33
C ARG A 165 -3.56 -14.96 -3.27
N ARG A 166 -2.54 -14.35 -2.67
CA ARG A 166 -1.70 -14.97 -1.64
C ARG A 166 -2.46 -15.19 -0.33
N ALA A 167 -3.18 -14.17 0.12
CA ALA A 167 -3.92 -14.22 1.37
C ALA A 167 -5.05 -15.25 1.32
N VAL A 168 -5.89 -15.24 0.28
CA VAL A 168 -6.97 -16.22 0.10
C VAL A 168 -6.41 -17.64 -0.01
N PHE A 169 -5.27 -17.84 -0.69
CA PHE A 169 -4.63 -19.15 -0.75
C PHE A 169 -4.21 -19.67 0.63
N ALA A 170 -3.64 -18.80 1.47
CA ALA A 170 -3.24 -19.16 2.83
C ALA A 170 -4.42 -19.27 3.81
N LEU A 171 -5.45 -18.44 3.66
CA LEU A 171 -6.64 -18.44 4.50
C LEU A 171 -7.61 -19.57 4.20
N TYR A 172 -7.53 -20.24 3.05
CA TYR A 172 -8.47 -21.31 2.72
C TYR A 172 -7.76 -22.54 2.14
N PRO A 173 -6.92 -23.22 2.95
CA PRO A 173 -6.25 -24.44 2.51
C PRO A 173 -7.31 -25.50 2.16
N GLY A 174 -7.17 -26.14 1.00
CA GLY A 174 -8.11 -27.15 0.51
C GLY A 174 -9.18 -26.64 -0.45
N ILE A 175 -9.29 -25.32 -0.65
CA ILE A 175 -10.04 -24.75 -1.78
C ILE A 175 -9.21 -24.90 -3.06
N SER A 176 -9.86 -25.33 -4.15
CA SER A 176 -9.18 -25.46 -5.44
C SER A 176 -8.76 -24.10 -6.01
N ARG A 177 -7.82 -24.08 -6.96
CA ARG A 177 -7.42 -22.84 -7.65
C ARG A 177 -8.62 -22.09 -8.27
N LYS A 178 -9.62 -22.83 -8.80
CA LYS A 178 -10.88 -22.26 -9.31
C LYS A 178 -11.70 -21.61 -8.18
N GLY A 179 -11.81 -22.26 -7.03
CA GLY A 179 -12.51 -21.69 -5.86
C GLY A 179 -11.82 -20.44 -5.31
N ILE A 180 -10.48 -20.41 -5.28
CA ILE A 180 -9.72 -19.20 -4.88
C ILE A 180 -10.01 -18.05 -5.85
N TRP A 181 -10.01 -18.32 -7.15
CA TRP A 181 -10.34 -17.30 -8.15
C TRP A 181 -11.80 -16.82 -8.00
N ALA A 182 -12.73 -17.73 -7.70
CA ALA A 182 -14.12 -17.37 -7.42
C ALA A 182 -14.25 -16.47 -6.18
N ILE A 183 -13.50 -16.75 -5.10
CA ILE A 183 -13.47 -15.87 -3.92
C ILE A 183 -12.98 -14.47 -4.30
N ILE A 184 -11.84 -14.37 -4.98
CA ILE A 184 -11.24 -13.08 -5.37
C ILE A 184 -12.17 -12.30 -6.29
N ASN A 185 -12.79 -12.98 -7.26
CA ASN A 185 -13.76 -12.35 -8.14
C ASN A 185 -15.01 -11.91 -7.41
N GLY A 186 -15.56 -12.71 -6.49
CA GLY A 186 -16.73 -12.31 -5.70
C GLY A 186 -16.44 -11.13 -4.77
N ILE A 187 -15.20 -11.00 -4.28
CA ILE A 187 -14.77 -9.83 -3.49
C ILE A 187 -14.67 -8.59 -4.38
N THR A 188 -14.12 -8.73 -5.59
CA THR A 188 -13.75 -7.58 -6.44
C THR A 188 -14.81 -7.13 -7.44
N ASN A 189 -15.69 -8.03 -7.87
CA ASN A 189 -16.68 -7.82 -8.92
C ASN A 189 -18.11 -7.99 -8.39
N ASP A 190 -19.08 -7.78 -9.29
CA ASP A 190 -20.50 -7.99 -9.02
C ASP A 190 -20.84 -9.46 -8.75
N ARG A 191 -21.88 -9.65 -7.94
CA ARG A 191 -22.50 -10.96 -7.63
C ARG A 191 -23.03 -11.74 -8.83
N LYS A 192 -23.12 -11.15 -10.02
CA LYS A 192 -23.71 -11.81 -11.20
C LYS A 192 -23.05 -13.15 -11.54
N HIS A 193 -21.81 -13.37 -11.08
CA HIS A 193 -21.08 -14.62 -11.27
C HIS A 193 -20.99 -15.51 -10.00
N GLU A 194 -21.60 -15.14 -8.87
CA GLU A 194 -21.62 -15.98 -7.66
C GLU A 194 -22.44 -17.26 -7.89
N ASP A 195 -23.51 -17.18 -8.69
CA ASP A 195 -24.40 -18.31 -9.01
C ASP A 195 -23.88 -19.18 -10.16
N GLU A 196 -23.00 -18.63 -11.00
CA GLU A 196 -22.36 -19.35 -12.13
C GLU A 196 -21.15 -20.20 -11.72
N VAL A 197 -20.84 -20.30 -10.42
CA VAL A 197 -19.84 -21.26 -9.92
C VAL A 197 -20.45 -22.67 -9.93
N GLU A 198 -20.84 -23.13 -11.12
CA GLU A 198 -21.27 -24.49 -11.36
C GLU A 198 -20.03 -25.40 -11.24
N PHE A 199 -19.88 -26.04 -10.08
CA PHE A 199 -18.85 -27.05 -9.90
C PHE A 199 -19.21 -28.25 -10.76
N VAL A 200 -18.65 -28.30 -11.97
CA VAL A 200 -18.76 -29.43 -12.92
C VAL A 200 -18.07 -30.67 -12.31
N HIS A 201 -18.74 -31.36 -11.39
CA HIS A 201 -18.33 -32.68 -10.92
C HIS A 201 -19.55 -33.54 -10.55
N LYS A 202 -20.05 -34.24 -11.58
CA LYS A 202 -21.29 -35.04 -11.60
C LYS A 202 -21.35 -36.25 -10.65
N LYS A 203 -20.32 -36.58 -9.87
CA LYS A 203 -20.28 -37.81 -9.05
C LYS A 203 -19.90 -37.66 -7.56
N ALA A 204 -19.73 -36.44 -7.04
CA ALA A 204 -19.37 -36.22 -5.63
C ALA A 204 -20.27 -35.18 -4.92
N LEU A 205 -21.58 -35.33 -5.08
CA LEU A 205 -22.60 -34.31 -4.76
C LEU A 205 -22.57 -33.83 -3.28
N ARG A 206 -22.29 -34.70 -2.31
CA ARG A 206 -22.27 -34.30 -0.89
C ARG A 206 -21.05 -33.48 -0.48
N ARG A 207 -19.87 -33.73 -1.08
CA ARG A 207 -18.63 -32.97 -0.76
C ARG A 207 -18.55 -31.63 -1.48
N SER A 208 -19.24 -31.45 -2.62
CA SER A 208 -19.23 -30.21 -3.39
C SER A 208 -20.09 -29.11 -2.76
N THR A 209 -21.25 -29.44 -2.18
CA THR A 209 -22.15 -28.46 -1.53
C THR A 209 -21.47 -27.69 -0.41
N ASN A 210 -20.67 -28.37 0.43
CA ASN A 210 -19.93 -27.73 1.51
C ASN A 210 -18.86 -26.74 1.00
N LYS A 211 -18.22 -27.03 -0.14
CA LYS A 211 -17.22 -26.14 -0.73
C LYS A 211 -17.82 -24.86 -1.31
N ALA A 212 -18.95 -24.97 -2.01
CA ALA A 212 -19.65 -23.81 -2.53
C ALA A 212 -20.17 -22.89 -1.40
N ALA A 213 -20.70 -23.49 -0.32
CA ALA A 213 -21.09 -22.74 0.88
C ALA A 213 -19.90 -22.02 1.53
N ALA A 214 -18.74 -22.69 1.66
CA ALA A 214 -17.53 -22.09 2.20
C ALA A 214 -17.02 -20.91 1.34
N ILE A 215 -17.04 -21.05 0.01
CA ILE A 215 -16.67 -19.97 -0.92
C ILE A 215 -17.60 -18.76 -0.75
N ARG A 216 -18.92 -18.97 -0.72
CA ARG A 216 -19.90 -17.88 -0.52
C ARG A 216 -19.74 -17.21 0.85
N ALA A 217 -19.50 -18.00 1.89
CA ALA A 217 -19.25 -17.47 3.24
C ALA A 217 -18.00 -16.59 3.26
N ALA A 218 -16.89 -17.06 2.67
CA ALA A 218 -15.66 -16.28 2.54
C ALA A 218 -15.90 -14.96 1.79
N ILE A 219 -16.58 -14.99 0.63
CA ILE A 219 -16.90 -13.79 -0.14
C ILE A 219 -17.68 -12.78 0.71
N ARG A 220 -18.73 -13.23 1.40
CA ARG A 220 -19.56 -12.36 2.27
C ARG A 220 -18.76 -11.76 3.41
N GLU A 221 -17.92 -12.56 4.07
CA GLU A 221 -17.06 -12.10 5.16
C GLU A 221 -16.10 -11.00 4.67
N HIS A 222 -15.33 -11.29 3.61
CA HIS A 222 -14.38 -10.34 3.06
C HIS A 222 -15.06 -9.05 2.59
N ARG A 223 -16.20 -9.15 1.89
CA ARG A 223 -16.97 -7.97 1.45
C ARG A 223 -17.49 -7.13 2.62
N ALA A 224 -18.00 -7.78 3.67
CA ALA A 224 -18.49 -7.07 4.85
C ALA A 224 -17.38 -6.26 5.53
N VAL A 225 -16.15 -6.80 5.60
CA VAL A 225 -15.00 -6.06 6.16
C VAL A 225 -14.58 -4.88 5.28
N LEU A 226 -14.77 -4.98 3.97
CA LEU A 226 -14.54 -3.87 3.06
C LEU A 226 -15.66 -2.82 3.10
N GLY A 227 -16.69 -2.99 3.93
CA GLY A 227 -17.88 -2.12 3.94
C GLY A 227 -18.75 -2.28 2.68
N LEU A 228 -18.56 -3.35 1.91
CA LEU A 228 -19.32 -3.68 0.69
C LEU A 228 -20.52 -4.57 1.06
N ALA A 229 -21.32 -4.08 2.01
CA ALA A 229 -22.46 -4.82 2.55
C ALA A 229 -23.55 -5.03 1.49
N ASN A 230 -23.72 -4.07 0.56
CA ASN A 230 -24.65 -4.22 -0.53
C ASN A 230 -24.04 -5.13 -1.62
N PRO A 231 -24.76 -6.18 -2.06
CA PRO A 231 -24.34 -7.04 -3.16
C PRO A 231 -24.04 -6.31 -4.47
N THR A 232 -24.65 -5.14 -4.70
CA THR A 232 -24.46 -4.33 -5.90
C THR A 232 -23.25 -3.41 -5.83
N ASP A 233 -22.61 -3.27 -4.65
CA ASP A 233 -21.43 -2.42 -4.51
C ASP A 233 -20.24 -3.04 -5.25
N LYS A 234 -19.60 -2.24 -6.09
CA LYS A 234 -18.45 -2.70 -6.87
C LYS A 234 -17.20 -1.96 -6.45
N ILE A 235 -16.12 -2.72 -6.21
CA ILE A 235 -14.79 -2.14 -6.04
C ILE A 235 -14.39 -1.33 -7.29
N SER A 236 -14.84 -1.74 -8.48
CA SER A 236 -14.60 -1.01 -9.72
C SER A 236 -15.28 0.37 -9.77
N GLU A 237 -16.46 0.53 -9.15
CA GLU A 237 -17.13 1.83 -9.06
C GLU A 237 -16.41 2.75 -8.09
N LEU A 238 -15.87 2.19 -7.01
CA LEU A 238 -15.02 2.93 -6.07
C LEU A 238 -13.74 3.46 -6.72
N LYS A 239 -13.26 2.87 -7.83
CA LYS A 239 -12.10 3.44 -8.56
C LYS A 239 -12.34 4.85 -9.10
N LYS A 240 -13.59 5.30 -9.21
CA LYS A 240 -13.93 6.70 -9.55
C LYS A 240 -13.48 7.65 -8.43
N ASP A 241 -13.58 7.20 -7.18
CA ASP A 241 -13.05 7.88 -6.00
C ASP A 241 -11.74 7.20 -5.57
N LYS A 242 -10.63 7.65 -6.16
CA LYS A 242 -9.30 7.07 -5.91
C LYS A 242 -8.93 7.04 -4.43
N GLU A 243 -9.36 8.02 -3.65
CA GLU A 243 -9.00 8.12 -2.25
C GLU A 243 -9.74 7.08 -1.40
N ARG A 244 -11.06 7.00 -1.56
CA ARG A 244 -11.86 5.95 -0.95
C ARG A 244 -11.41 4.56 -1.38
N TYR A 245 -11.06 4.38 -2.66
CA TYR A 245 -10.50 3.12 -3.15
C TYR A 245 -9.20 2.75 -2.42
N ASN A 246 -8.23 3.66 -2.32
CA ASN A 246 -6.97 3.36 -1.64
C ASN A 246 -7.14 3.07 -0.15
N ARG A 247 -8.06 3.76 0.55
CA ARG A 247 -8.42 3.46 1.94
C ARG A 247 -9.00 2.05 2.09
N LEU A 248 -9.92 1.67 1.21
CA LEU A 248 -10.50 0.33 1.20
C LEU A 248 -9.46 -0.75 0.91
N VAL A 249 -8.52 -0.45 0.02
CA VAL A 249 -7.39 -1.34 -0.24
C VAL A 249 -6.53 -1.49 1.01
N LEU A 250 -6.16 -0.40 1.67
CA LEU A 250 -5.38 -0.46 2.92
C LEU A 250 -6.11 -1.28 3.99
N ARG A 251 -7.42 -1.06 4.16
CA ARG A 251 -8.28 -1.86 5.05
C ARG A 251 -8.27 -3.35 4.69
N CYS A 252 -8.32 -3.67 3.39
CA CYS A 252 -8.21 -5.05 2.90
C CYS A 252 -6.87 -5.68 3.29
N PHE A 253 -5.77 -4.93 3.11
CA PHE A 253 -4.44 -5.36 3.48
C PHE A 253 -4.38 -5.75 4.95
N VAL A 254 -4.73 -4.81 5.84
CA VAL A 254 -4.66 -5.06 7.28
C VAL A 254 -5.59 -6.18 7.74
N PHE A 255 -6.81 -6.24 7.19
CA PHE A 255 -7.74 -7.32 7.51
C PHE A 255 -7.18 -8.71 7.19
N LEU A 256 -6.69 -8.88 5.97
CA LEU A 256 -6.12 -10.14 5.53
C LEU A 256 -4.86 -10.48 6.33
N ASP A 257 -4.06 -9.47 6.67
CA ASP A 257 -2.87 -9.62 7.51
C ASP A 257 -3.20 -10.21 8.87
N ARG A 258 -4.16 -9.57 9.56
CA ARG A 258 -4.63 -10.02 10.85
C ARG A 258 -5.29 -11.39 10.78
N LYS A 259 -6.10 -11.65 9.76
CA LYS A 259 -6.69 -12.98 9.56
C LYS A 259 -5.62 -14.05 9.38
N LEU A 260 -4.48 -13.74 8.75
CA LEU A 260 -3.36 -14.67 8.63
C LEU A 260 -2.64 -14.87 9.96
N GLU A 261 -2.57 -13.85 10.81
CA GLU A 261 -1.96 -13.90 12.14
C GLU A 261 -2.79 -14.66 13.17
N VAL A 262 -4.12 -14.49 13.15
CA VAL A 262 -5.09 -15.10 14.07
C VAL A 262 -5.43 -16.55 13.67
N LYS A 263 -4.94 -17.03 12.52
CA LYS A 263 -5.18 -18.41 12.07
C LYS A 263 -4.23 -19.52 12.58
N PRO A 264 -3.40 -19.39 13.64
CA PRO A 264 -2.41 -20.42 13.95
C PRO A 264 -3.03 -21.66 14.63
N GLU A 265 -4.36 -21.80 14.70
CA GLU A 265 -5.02 -22.92 15.40
C GLU A 265 -5.71 -23.95 14.49
N MET A 266 -5.62 -23.85 13.17
CA MET A 266 -6.11 -24.92 12.29
C MET A 266 -5.16 -26.12 12.29
N LYS A 267 -5.19 -26.90 13.39
CA LYS A 267 -4.75 -28.30 13.58
C LYS A 267 -3.93 -28.86 12.42
N LEU A 268 -2.69 -28.41 12.30
CA LEU A 268 -1.67 -29.11 11.54
C LEU A 268 -0.91 -29.93 12.58
N SER A 269 -0.94 -31.25 12.44
CA SER A 269 -0.06 -32.17 13.18
C SER A 269 1.37 -31.60 13.20
N GLU A 270 2.09 -31.75 14.31
CA GLU A 270 3.36 -31.04 14.60
C GLU A 270 4.35 -31.01 13.41
N GLU A 271 4.43 -32.06 12.59
CA GLU A 271 5.27 -32.10 11.37
C GLU A 271 4.92 -31.07 10.28
N LYS A 272 3.67 -30.60 10.19
CA LYS A 272 3.24 -29.59 9.20
C LYS A 272 3.39 -28.15 9.71
N ASN A 273 3.81 -27.98 10.96
CA ASN A 273 3.95 -26.66 11.57
C ASN A 273 5.14 -25.88 10.98
N GLU A 274 6.27 -26.55 10.71
CA GLU A 274 7.42 -25.89 10.08
C GLU A 274 7.14 -25.37 8.66
N GLU A 275 6.45 -26.16 7.83
CA GLU A 275 6.13 -25.72 6.47
C GLU A 275 5.13 -24.56 6.50
N TRP A 276 4.18 -24.60 7.43
CA TRP A 276 3.26 -23.49 7.67
C TRP A 276 3.99 -22.24 8.14
N GLU A 277 4.89 -22.34 9.11
CA GLU A 277 5.68 -21.20 9.60
C GLU A 277 6.63 -20.66 8.52
N ARG A 278 7.22 -21.52 7.67
CA ARG A 278 7.99 -21.05 6.49
C ARG A 278 7.10 -20.33 5.47
N ARG A 279 5.90 -20.83 5.20
CA ARG A 279 4.94 -20.17 4.31
C ARG A 279 4.46 -18.85 4.91
N LYS A 280 4.17 -18.82 6.20
CA LYS A 280 3.80 -17.63 6.96
C LYS A 280 4.92 -16.62 6.93
N ALA A 281 6.17 -17.00 7.24
CA ALA A 281 7.34 -16.13 7.17
C ALA A 281 7.60 -15.61 5.74
N PHE A 282 7.45 -16.45 4.70
CA PHE A 282 7.56 -16.02 3.30
C PHE A 282 6.45 -15.06 2.88
N LEU A 283 5.24 -15.27 3.38
CA LEU A 283 4.12 -14.36 3.17
C LEU A 283 4.33 -13.06 3.94
N MET A 284 4.76 -13.15 5.21
CA MET A 284 5.01 -12.07 6.16
C MET A 284 6.14 -11.15 5.71
N GLY A 285 7.30 -11.72 5.41
CA GLY A 285 8.46 -10.99 4.89
C GLY A 285 8.25 -10.37 3.51
N LYS A 286 7.07 -10.54 2.89
CA LYS A 286 6.66 -9.89 1.65
C LYS A 286 5.41 -9.02 1.79
N ARG A 287 4.81 -8.90 2.97
CA ARG A 287 3.52 -8.21 3.23
C ARG A 287 3.56 -6.77 2.73
N PHE A 288 4.64 -6.09 3.05
CA PHE A 288 5.07 -4.82 2.47
C PHE A 288 6.58 -4.88 2.44
N ASN A 289 7.17 -5.72 1.57
CA ASN A 289 8.52 -5.40 1.16
C ASN A 289 8.40 -4.01 0.58
N VAL A 290 8.89 -3.06 1.41
CA VAL A 290 8.82 -1.62 1.28
C VAL A 290 8.77 -1.36 -0.20
N VAL A 291 7.77 -0.61 -0.69
CA VAL A 291 7.86 0.04 -2.01
C VAL A 291 9.33 0.34 -2.16
N PRO A 292 10.07 -0.29 -3.09
CA PRO A 292 11.50 -0.13 -3.09
C PRO A 292 11.75 1.29 -3.57
N MET A 293 11.60 2.25 -2.66
CA MET A 293 12.02 3.62 -2.76
C MET A 293 13.54 3.60 -2.87
N CYS A 294 14.19 2.56 -2.34
CA CYS A 294 15.59 2.20 -2.63
C CYS A 294 15.87 1.81 -4.09
N THR A 295 14.85 1.57 -4.95
CA THR A 295 15.02 1.47 -6.42
C THR A 295 14.55 2.69 -7.18
N ILE A 296 13.92 3.66 -6.49
CA ILE A 296 13.91 5.02 -7.01
C ILE A 296 15.34 5.47 -6.81
N ASN A 297 16.16 5.28 -7.84
CA ASN A 297 17.32 6.14 -8.03
C ASN A 297 16.76 7.54 -7.81
N SER A 298 17.09 8.12 -6.67
CA SER A 298 16.82 9.51 -6.41
C SER A 298 17.41 10.20 -7.64
N HIS A 299 16.57 10.68 -8.56
CA HIS A 299 17.02 11.51 -9.68
C HIS A 299 17.62 12.84 -9.17
N PHE A 300 17.80 12.96 -7.84
CA PHE A 300 18.66 13.89 -7.12
C PHE A 300 20.16 13.57 -7.21
N LEU A 301 20.56 12.44 -7.83
CA LEU A 301 21.96 12.19 -8.17
C LEU A 301 22.27 12.53 -9.60
#